data_AF-A0A6G1YVV8-F1
#
_entry.id   AF-A0A6G1YVV8-F1
#
_cell.length_a   1.000
_cell.length_b   1.000
_cell.length_c   1.000
_cell.angle_alpha   90.00
_cell.angle_beta   90.00
_cell.angle_gamma   90.00
#
_symmetry.space_group_name_H-M   'P 1'
#
loop_
_entity.id
_entity.type
_entity.pdbx_description
1 polymer ?
#
loop_
_entity_poly.entity_id
_entity_poly.type
_entity_poly.pdbx_seq_one_letter_code
_entity_poly.pdbx_strand_id
1 'polypeptide(L)'
;MRTSNRRGLFKTAEEDRNNREGLKGWLNPARYGWERVSYWLQRLTGLFLLIYFIGHIYETSSLTGGAGAWNSMLQFTETPWGHLFLILVIGTSTYHSTNGIRLIFTEAGRGLGRPGRPDYPYDALSLNYRQKSGIWIALILAAVAMFYGGNVLFGGD
;
A
#
# COMPACT_ATOMS: atom_id res chain seq x y z
N MET A 1 -38.24 38.59 16.71
CA MET A 1 -36.96 38.01 17.19
C MET A 1 -37.19 36.49 17.37
N ARG A 2 -36.71 35.65 16.45
CA ARG A 2 -37.00 34.19 16.44
C ARG A 2 -35.79 33.47 17.05
N THR A 3 -35.95 32.94 18.25
CA THR A 3 -34.90 32.18 18.94
C THR A 3 -34.68 30.85 18.21
N SER A 4 -33.56 30.72 17.49
CA SER A 4 -33.22 29.45 16.83
C SER A 4 -32.80 28.42 17.88
N ASN A 5 -33.39 27.23 17.79
CA ASN A 5 -33.13 26.11 18.68
C ASN A 5 -31.73 25.54 18.42
N ARG A 6 -30.69 26.15 19.00
CA ARG A 6 -29.29 25.73 18.88
C ARG A 6 -28.98 24.37 19.52
N ARG A 7 -29.88 23.79 20.32
CA ARG A 7 -29.65 22.49 20.98
C ARG A 7 -29.67 21.30 20.01
N GLY A 8 -30.49 21.36 18.95
CA GLY A 8 -30.56 20.26 17.97
C GLY A 8 -29.31 20.16 17.08
N LEU A 9 -28.72 21.30 16.73
CA LEU A 9 -27.49 21.38 15.93
C LEU A 9 -26.27 20.82 16.69
N PHE A 10 -26.20 21.06 17.99
CA PHE A 10 -25.07 20.57 18.80
C PHE A 10 -25.16 19.05 19.05
N LYS A 11 -26.38 18.52 19.21
CA LYS A 11 -26.60 17.10 19.50
C LYS A 11 -26.27 16.19 18.32
N THR A 12 -26.62 16.60 17.10
CA THR A 12 -26.26 15.90 15.85
C THR A 12 -24.75 15.91 15.61
N ALA A 13 -24.09 17.05 15.85
CA ALA A 13 -22.63 17.15 15.78
C ALA A 13 -21.91 16.31 16.85
N GLU A 14 -22.53 16.06 18.02
CA GLU A 14 -21.98 15.20 19.06
C GLU A 14 -22.17 13.70 18.74
N GLU A 15 -23.31 13.31 18.15
CA GLU A 15 -23.58 11.94 17.70
C GLU A 15 -22.69 11.51 16.52
N ASP A 16 -22.41 12.41 15.56
CA ASP A 16 -21.48 12.15 14.45
C ASP A 16 -20.01 12.04 14.87
N ARG A 17 -19.65 12.58 16.05
CA ARG A 17 -18.29 12.51 16.61
C ARG A 17 -17.99 11.20 17.34
N ASN A 18 -18.90 10.24 17.33
CA ASN A 18 -18.69 8.94 17.94
C ASN A 18 -17.73 8.12 17.07
N ASN A 19 -16.43 8.38 17.23
CA ASN A 19 -15.30 7.78 16.50
C ASN A 19 -15.08 6.31 16.92
N ARG A 20 -16.15 5.51 16.89
CA ARG A 20 -16.24 4.12 17.36
C ARG A 20 -15.82 3.11 16.30
N GLU A 21 -15.40 3.54 15.11
CA GLU A 21 -15.06 2.61 14.03
C GLU A 21 -13.76 1.85 14.31
N GLY A 22 -12.85 2.34 15.17
CA GLY A 22 -11.67 1.61 15.65
C GLY A 22 -10.91 0.86 14.54
N LEU A 23 -10.70 -0.45 14.72
CA LEU A 23 -10.07 -1.35 13.74
C LEU A 23 -10.84 -1.42 12.40
N LYS A 24 -12.18 -1.34 12.44
CA LYS A 24 -13.03 -1.39 11.24
C LYS A 24 -12.85 -0.14 10.38
N GLY A 25 -12.71 1.02 10.99
CA GLY A 25 -12.37 2.27 10.31
C GLY A 25 -10.96 2.25 9.76
N TRP A 26 -10.01 1.68 10.52
CA TRP A 26 -8.63 1.51 10.08
C TRP A 26 -8.49 0.60 8.84
N LEU A 27 -9.25 -0.50 8.79
CA LEU A 27 -9.23 -1.47 7.68
C LEU A 27 -10.08 -1.07 6.48
N ASN A 28 -10.87 0.01 6.55
CA ASN A 28 -11.74 0.41 5.45
C ASN A 28 -10.97 1.22 4.39
N PRO A 29 -10.81 0.69 3.16
CA PRO A 29 -10.14 1.41 2.07
C PRO A 29 -11.09 2.27 1.23
N ALA A 30 -12.41 2.12 1.40
CA ALA A 30 -13.42 2.61 0.46
C ALA A 30 -13.84 4.07 0.68
N ARG A 31 -13.58 4.63 1.86
CA ARG A 31 -13.85 6.05 2.14
C ARG A 31 -12.61 6.84 1.73
N TYR A 32 -12.76 7.97 1.03
CA TYR A 32 -11.67 8.91 0.69
C TYR A 32 -10.79 8.62 -0.55
N GLY A 33 -11.25 7.81 -1.52
CA GLY A 33 -10.64 7.74 -2.86
C GLY A 33 -9.36 6.89 -2.97
N TRP A 34 -8.64 7.04 -4.09
CA TRP A 34 -7.42 6.27 -4.41
C TRP A 34 -6.27 6.51 -3.43
N GLU A 35 -6.29 7.63 -2.72
CA GLU A 35 -5.33 8.01 -1.72
C GLU A 35 -5.45 7.12 -0.47
N ARG A 36 -6.69 6.82 -0.05
CA ARG A 36 -6.95 5.87 1.03
C ARG A 36 -6.47 4.47 0.66
N VAL A 37 -6.76 4.06 -0.58
CA VAL A 37 -6.31 2.77 -1.11
C VAL A 37 -4.77 2.71 -1.11
N SER A 38 -4.09 3.74 -1.61
CA SER A 38 -2.63 3.79 -1.64
C SER A 38 -2.00 3.72 -0.25
N TYR A 39 -2.55 4.47 0.71
CA TYR A 39 -2.14 4.42 2.12
C TYR A 39 -2.29 3.01 2.70
N TRP A 40 -3.45 2.39 2.49
CA TRP A 40 -3.74 1.07 3.01
C TRP A 40 -2.84 0.00 2.38
N LEU A 41 -2.62 0.07 1.07
CA LEU A 41 -1.70 -0.81 0.34
C LEU A 41 -0.26 -0.65 0.82
N GLN A 42 0.24 0.56 1.10
CA GLN A 42 1.61 0.74 1.60
C GLN A 42 1.86 -0.03 2.89
N ARG A 43 0.87 -0.03 3.80
CA ARG A 43 0.95 -0.74 5.08
C ARG A 43 0.83 -2.24 4.91
N LEU A 44 -0.14 -2.69 4.12
CA LEU A 44 -0.38 -4.11 3.89
C LEU A 44 0.83 -4.77 3.20
N THR A 45 1.36 -4.13 2.15
CA THR A 45 2.55 -4.60 1.44
C THR A 45 3.78 -4.59 2.34
N GLY A 46 3.95 -3.58 3.19
CA GLY A 46 5.07 -3.54 4.14
C GLY A 46 5.02 -4.68 5.17
N LEU A 47 3.84 -4.98 5.72
CA LEU A 47 3.67 -6.10 6.65
C LEU A 47 3.91 -7.44 5.95
N PHE A 48 3.39 -7.61 4.74
CA PHE A 48 3.65 -8.79 3.90
C PHE A 48 5.15 -8.98 3.64
N LEU A 49 5.84 -7.92 3.22
CA LEU A 49 7.27 -7.95 2.93
C LEU A 49 8.13 -8.19 4.18
N LEU A 50 7.71 -7.71 5.35
CA LEU A 50 8.39 -8.02 6.61
C LEU A 50 8.34 -9.53 6.91
N ILE A 51 7.17 -10.14 6.77
CA ILE A 51 7.00 -11.59 6.97
C ILE A 51 7.81 -12.35 5.91
N TYR A 52 7.71 -11.94 4.64
CA TYR A 52 8.50 -12.52 3.57
C TYR A 52 10.01 -12.40 3.83
N PHE A 53 10.50 -11.25 4.30
CA PHE A 53 11.92 -11.03 4.56
C PHE A 53 12.48 -12.02 5.59
N ILE A 54 11.73 -12.31 6.66
CA ILE A 54 12.11 -13.34 7.64
C ILE A 54 12.16 -14.72 6.97
N GLY A 55 11.14 -15.07 6.19
CA GLY A 55 11.10 -16.33 5.44
C GLY A 55 12.21 -16.44 4.38
N HIS A 56 12.56 -15.32 3.75
CA HIS A 56 13.59 -15.25 2.71
C HIS A 56 14.99 -15.40 3.29
N ILE A 57 15.23 -14.87 4.50
CA ILE A 57 16.48 -15.17 5.24
C ILE A 57 16.57 -16.68 5.51
N TYR A 58 15.48 -17.32 5.91
CA TYR A 58 15.48 -18.77 6.14
C TYR A 58 15.73 -19.56 4.84
N GLU A 59 15.01 -19.24 3.76
CA GLU A 59 15.21 -19.82 2.43
C GLU A 59 16.67 -19.69 1.97
N THR A 60 17.21 -18.48 1.97
CA THR A 60 18.58 -18.21 1.51
C THR A 60 19.64 -18.84 2.42
N SER A 61 19.35 -19.01 3.71
CA SER A 61 20.25 -19.71 4.63
C SER A 61 20.45 -21.19 4.26
N SER A 62 19.50 -21.82 3.55
CA SER A 62 19.63 -23.21 3.09
C SER A 62 20.84 -23.44 2.19
N LEU A 63 21.35 -22.38 1.53
CA LEU A 63 22.58 -22.41 0.74
C LEU A 63 23.79 -22.87 1.58
N THR A 64 23.83 -22.53 2.88
CA THR A 64 24.89 -22.95 3.79
C THR A 64 24.87 -24.44 4.10
N GLY A 65 23.73 -25.11 3.86
CA GLY A 65 23.57 -26.57 3.97
C GLY A 65 24.04 -27.35 2.74
N GLY A 66 24.59 -26.67 1.72
CA GLY A 66 25.09 -27.28 0.49
C GLY A 66 24.02 -27.48 -0.57
N ALA A 67 24.44 -28.01 -1.73
CA ALA A 67 23.61 -28.09 -2.93
C ALA A 67 22.32 -28.92 -2.74
N GLY A 68 22.37 -29.99 -1.94
CA GLY A 68 21.17 -30.82 -1.68
C GLY A 68 20.08 -30.07 -0.92
N ALA A 69 20.47 -29.29 0.10
CA ALA A 69 19.53 -28.47 0.87
C ALA A 69 18.96 -27.33 0.02
N TRP A 70 19.80 -26.67 -0.77
CA TRP A 70 19.39 -25.63 -1.70
C TRP A 70 18.42 -26.14 -2.76
N ASN A 71 18.73 -27.26 -3.43
CA ASN A 71 17.85 -27.84 -4.45
C ASN A 71 16.51 -28.28 -3.86
N SER A 72 16.50 -28.80 -2.63
CA SER A 72 15.24 -29.14 -1.94
C SER A 72 14.39 -27.89 -1.67
N MET A 73 15.03 -26.75 -1.35
CA MET A 73 14.33 -25.47 -1.17
C MET A 73 13.80 -24.91 -2.49
N LEU A 74 14.55 -25.03 -3.59
CA LEU A 74 14.10 -24.61 -4.92
C LEU A 74 12.86 -25.36 -5.40
N GLN A 75 12.75 -26.66 -5.10
CA GLN A 75 11.54 -27.42 -5.45
C GLN A 75 10.26 -26.84 -4.86
N PHE A 76 10.34 -26.14 -3.72
CA PHE A 76 9.18 -25.45 -3.14
C PHE A 76 8.74 -24.25 -3.99
N THR A 77 9.71 -23.48 -4.51
CA THR A 77 9.44 -22.28 -5.31
C THR A 77 9.07 -22.60 -6.76
N GLU A 78 9.47 -23.76 -7.28
CA GLU A 78 9.15 -24.26 -8.63
C GLU A 78 7.75 -24.86 -8.77
N THR A 79 6.96 -24.89 -7.69
CA THR A 79 5.55 -25.32 -7.78
C THR A 79 4.66 -24.19 -8.34
N PRO A 80 3.49 -24.50 -8.94
CA PRO A 80 2.54 -23.46 -9.37
C PRO A 80 2.14 -22.49 -8.25
N TRP A 81 2.02 -23.01 -7.01
CA TRP A 81 1.74 -22.19 -5.83
C TRP A 81 2.93 -21.32 -5.43
N GLY A 82 4.15 -21.86 -5.53
CA GLY A 82 5.41 -21.12 -5.36
C GLY A 82 5.51 -19.95 -6.34
N HIS A 83 5.22 -20.19 -7.62
CA HIS A 83 5.20 -19.14 -8.65
C HIS A 83 4.17 -18.05 -8.34
N LEU A 84 2.94 -18.41 -7.98
CA LEU A 84 1.91 -17.42 -7.59
C LEU A 84 2.36 -16.57 -6.39
N PHE A 85 2.99 -17.20 -5.39
CA PHE A 85 3.55 -16.49 -4.25
C PHE A 85 4.69 -15.55 -4.66
N LEU A 86 5.62 -16.00 -5.50
CA LEU A 86 6.72 -15.17 -6.01
C LEU A 86 6.21 -13.98 -6.84
N ILE A 87 5.17 -14.17 -7.67
CA ILE A 87 4.52 -13.07 -8.40
C ILE A 87 3.93 -12.04 -7.42
N LEU A 88 3.32 -12.50 -6.33
CA LEU A 88 2.82 -11.61 -5.28
C LEU A 88 3.97 -10.85 -4.59
N VAL A 89 5.10 -11.51 -4.29
CA VAL A 89 6.30 -10.87 -3.77
C VAL A 89 6.83 -9.80 -4.73
N ILE A 90 6.91 -10.10 -6.03
CA ILE A 90 7.33 -9.15 -7.07
C ILE A 90 6.40 -7.92 -7.09
N GLY A 91 5.08 -8.14 -7.10
CA GLY A 91 4.11 -7.05 -7.13
C GLY A 91 4.15 -6.17 -5.88
N THR A 92 4.11 -6.80 -4.70
CA THR A 92 4.10 -6.10 -3.42
C THR A 92 5.41 -5.35 -3.17
N SER A 93 6.57 -5.93 -3.47
CA SER A 93 7.88 -5.26 -3.36
C SER A 93 8.02 -4.08 -4.31
N THR A 94 7.58 -4.23 -5.56
CA THR A 94 7.63 -3.16 -6.57
C THR A 94 6.72 -2.00 -6.20
N TYR A 95 5.48 -2.30 -5.79
CA TYR A 95 4.56 -1.27 -5.30
C TYR A 95 5.09 -0.56 -4.05
N HIS A 96 5.51 -1.32 -3.03
CA HIS A 96 5.95 -0.78 -1.74
C HIS A 96 7.16 0.14 -1.91
N SER A 97 8.11 -0.25 -2.77
CA SER A 97 9.29 0.53 -3.09
C SER A 97 8.92 1.80 -3.88
N THR A 98 8.15 1.66 -4.96
CA THR A 98 7.81 2.80 -5.82
C THR A 98 6.95 3.83 -5.10
N ASN A 99 5.91 3.38 -4.39
CA ASN A 99 5.06 4.27 -3.59
C ASN A 99 5.83 4.81 -2.36
N GLY A 100 6.75 4.04 -1.78
CA GLY A 100 7.69 4.52 -0.76
C GLY A 100 8.58 5.66 -1.26
N ILE A 101 9.14 5.57 -2.46
CA ILE A 101 9.92 6.64 -3.10
C ILE A 101 9.07 7.90 -3.30
N ARG A 102 7.82 7.75 -3.75
CA ARG A 102 6.87 8.88 -3.82
C ARG A 102 6.70 9.57 -2.46
N LEU A 103 6.55 8.78 -1.39
CA LEU A 103 6.43 9.31 -0.04
C LEU A 103 7.72 10.00 0.42
N ILE A 104 8.90 9.43 0.16
CA ILE A 104 10.19 10.07 0.46
C ILE A 104 10.30 11.45 -0.19
N PHE A 105 9.93 11.58 -1.47
CA PHE A 105 9.89 12.89 -2.12
C PHE A 105 8.89 13.84 -1.46
N THR A 106 7.75 13.32 -1.03
CA THR A 106 6.70 14.10 -0.38
C THR A 106 7.17 14.66 0.97
N GLU A 107 7.83 13.82 1.79
CA GLU A 107 8.46 14.24 3.05
C GLU A 107 9.62 15.23 2.83
N ALA A 108 10.34 15.11 1.70
CA ALA A 108 11.34 16.08 1.28
C ALA A 108 10.74 17.39 0.72
N GLY A 109 9.43 17.60 0.83
CA GLY A 109 8.72 18.79 0.35
C GLY A 109 8.53 18.84 -1.18
N ARG A 110 8.90 17.77 -1.90
CA ARG A 110 8.78 17.69 -3.36
C ARG A 110 7.45 17.06 -3.76
N GLY A 111 6.79 17.65 -4.74
CA GLY A 111 5.52 17.14 -5.24
C GLY A 111 4.31 17.50 -4.37
N LEU A 112 4.46 18.29 -3.31
CA LEU A 112 3.34 18.87 -2.56
C LEU A 112 2.77 20.11 -3.28
N GLY A 113 1.49 20.39 -3.07
CA GLY A 113 0.88 21.66 -3.52
C GLY A 113 1.33 22.84 -2.66
N ARG A 114 1.03 24.06 -3.12
CA ARG A 114 1.34 25.27 -2.35
C ARG A 114 0.51 25.30 -1.07
N PRO A 115 1.10 25.63 0.09
CA PRO A 115 0.33 25.88 1.31
C PRO A 115 -0.71 26.96 1.04
N GLY A 116 -1.95 26.70 1.41
CA GLY A 116 -3.07 27.63 1.31
C GLY A 116 -3.82 27.65 2.63
N ARG A 117 -4.63 28.69 2.83
CA ARG A 117 -5.47 28.77 4.02
C ARG A 117 -6.52 27.66 3.97
N PRO A 118 -6.73 26.90 5.06
CA PRO A 118 -7.81 25.93 5.15
C PRO A 118 -9.12 26.68 5.38
N ASP A 119 -9.68 27.23 4.31
CA ASP A 119 -11.00 27.85 4.32
C ASP A 119 -12.05 26.80 3.93
N TYR A 120 -13.20 26.79 4.60
CA TYR A 120 -14.27 25.84 4.27
C TYR A 120 -14.91 26.22 2.92
N PRO A 121 -15.15 25.25 2.01
CA PRO A 121 -14.91 23.81 2.13
C PRO A 121 -13.42 23.42 2.03
N TYR A 122 -12.98 22.52 2.92
CA TYR A 122 -11.58 22.09 2.96
C TYR A 122 -11.19 21.29 1.73
N ASP A 123 -10.28 21.83 0.92
CA ASP A 123 -9.62 21.10 -0.14
C ASP A 123 -8.26 20.57 0.32
N ALA A 124 -7.93 19.34 -0.07
CA ALA A 124 -6.65 18.74 0.26
C ALA A 124 -5.54 19.29 -0.66
N LEU A 125 -4.96 20.43 -0.28
CA LEU A 125 -3.94 21.15 -1.06
C LEU A 125 -2.64 20.34 -1.28
N SER A 126 -2.31 19.41 -0.38
CA SER A 126 -1.14 18.52 -0.52
C SER A 126 -1.34 17.43 -1.59
N LEU A 127 -2.58 17.18 -2.03
CA LEU A 127 -2.97 16.10 -2.93
C LEU A 127 -3.17 16.59 -4.37
N ASN A 128 -2.14 17.19 -4.94
CA ASN A 128 -2.13 17.65 -6.33
C ASN A 128 -2.05 16.47 -7.34
N TYR A 129 -2.17 16.79 -8.64
CA TYR A 129 -2.10 15.80 -9.73
C TYR A 129 -0.80 14.99 -9.74
N ARG A 130 0.33 15.53 -9.26
CA ARG A 130 1.63 14.84 -9.21
C ARG A 130 1.62 13.71 -8.18
N GLN A 131 0.96 13.91 -7.05
CA GLN A 131 0.79 12.85 -6.05
C GLN A 131 -0.11 11.74 -6.57
N LYS A 132 -1.21 12.12 -7.24
CA LYS A 132 -2.13 11.14 -7.85
C LYS A 132 -1.46 10.35 -8.98
N SER A 133 -0.68 10.99 -9.85
CA SER A 133 0.08 10.28 -10.88
C SER A 133 1.10 9.32 -10.28
N GLY A 134 1.76 9.70 -9.18
CA GLY A 134 2.70 8.82 -8.48
C GLY A 134 2.07 7.51 -7.98
N ILE A 135 0.81 7.57 -7.52
CA ILE A 135 0.06 6.37 -7.12
C ILE A 135 -0.19 5.45 -8.33
N TRP A 136 -0.65 6.02 -9.44
CA TRP A 136 -0.88 5.26 -10.67
C TRP A 136 0.40 4.67 -11.25
N ILE A 137 1.51 5.41 -11.22
CA ILE A 137 2.83 4.91 -11.64
C ILE A 137 3.22 3.69 -10.79
N ALA A 138 3.06 3.75 -9.46
CA ALA A 138 3.38 2.62 -8.60
C ALA A 138 2.51 1.38 -8.90
N LEU A 139 1.22 1.56 -9.16
CA LEU A 139 0.32 0.47 -9.52
C LEU A 139 0.65 -0.14 -10.89
N ILE A 140 0.92 0.70 -11.89
CA ILE A 140 1.27 0.25 -13.25
C ILE A 140 2.61 -0.49 -13.23
N LEU A 141 3.63 0.06 -12.56
CA LEU A 141 4.94 -0.60 -12.47
C LEU A 141 4.83 -1.94 -11.75
N ALA A 142 4.06 -2.03 -10.67
CA ALA A 142 3.80 -3.30 -10.00
C ALA A 142 3.09 -4.30 -10.93
N ALA A 143 2.06 -3.88 -11.66
CA ALA A 143 1.35 -4.74 -12.61
C ALA A 143 2.25 -5.24 -13.75
N VAL A 144 3.08 -4.35 -14.32
CA VAL A 144 4.06 -4.71 -15.36
C VAL A 144 5.10 -5.69 -14.82
N ALA A 145 5.62 -5.45 -13.61
CA ALA A 145 6.58 -6.35 -12.98
C ALA A 145 5.96 -7.73 -12.68
N MET A 146 4.71 -7.79 -12.21
CA MET A 146 3.98 -9.03 -11.99
C MET A 146 3.72 -9.78 -13.31
N PHE A 147 3.35 -9.07 -14.37
CA PHE A 147 3.14 -9.67 -15.68
C PHE A 147 4.42 -10.27 -16.26
N TYR A 148 5.52 -9.50 -16.23
CA TYR A 148 6.83 -9.96 -16.67
C TYR A 148 7.32 -11.14 -15.82
N GLY A 149 7.24 -11.02 -14.49
CA GLY A 149 7.62 -12.10 -13.57
C GLY A 149 6.78 -13.35 -13.76
N GLY A 150 5.48 -13.22 -13.98
CA GLY A 150 4.60 -14.35 -14.28
C GLY A 150 4.93 -15.01 -15.61
N ASN A 151 5.25 -14.23 -16.65
CA ASN A 151 5.70 -14.77 -17.93
C ASN A 151 7.01 -15.55 -17.80
N VAL A 152 7.97 -15.05 -17.01
CA VAL A 152 9.23 -15.76 -16.74
C VAL A 152 9.01 -17.03 -15.92
N LEU A 153 8.21 -16.97 -14.85
CA LEU A 153 8.00 -18.10 -13.95
C LEU A 153 7.17 -19.23 -14.57
N PHE A 154 6.21 -18.92 -15.45
CA PHE A 154 5.36 -19.93 -16.11
C PHE A 154 5.74 -20.24 -17.55
N GLY A 155 6.61 -19.43 -18.17
CA GLY A 155 7.05 -19.61 -19.56
C GLY A 155 8.47 -20.16 -19.69
N GLY A 156 9.17 -20.37 -18.57
CA GLY A 156 10.47 -21.04 -18.54
C GLY A 156 10.31 -22.55 -18.62
N ASP A 157 10.04 -23.07 -19.83
CA ASP A 157 10.30 -24.46 -20.23
C ASP A 157 11.54 -24.49 -21.15
#